data_AF-A0A233SCT2-F1
#
_entry.id   AF-A0A233SCT2-F1
#
_cell.length_a   1.000
_cell.length_b   1.000
_cell.length_c   1.000
_cell.angle_alpha   90.00
_cell.angle_beta   90.00
_cell.angle_gamma   90.00
#
_symmetry.space_group_name_H-M   'P 1'
#
loop_
_entity.id
_entity.type
_entity.pdbx_description
1 polymer ?
#
loop_
_entity_poly.entity_id
_entity_poly.type
_entity_poly.pdbx_seq_one_letter_code
_entity_poly.pdbx_strand_id
1 'polypeptide(L)'
;MSRTTAFARRSRGLLTGYFRECDEFPFASTYEGAAGSRYNPRQDPLNFSVMPVSKDSNGAAGNLLAQYYKLNRIIDGPDDGFMVKITS
;
A
#
# COMPACT_ATOMS: atom_id res chain seq x y z
N MET A 1 2.64 -26.65 10.66
CA MET A 1 2.83 -26.85 9.20
C MET A 1 1.57 -26.35 8.53
N SER A 2 1.48 -25.31 7.70
CA SER A 2 2.42 -24.47 6.97
C SER A 2 1.91 -23.03 7.07
N ARG A 3 2.73 -22.09 7.56
CA ARG A 3 2.41 -20.66 7.50
C ARG A 3 2.77 -20.21 6.09
N THR A 4 1.78 -20.11 5.21
CA THR A 4 1.96 -19.45 3.92
C THR A 4 2.18 -17.96 4.19
N THR A 5 3.43 -17.58 4.35
CA THR A 5 3.88 -16.19 4.30
C THR A 5 3.44 -15.64 2.95
N ALA A 6 2.55 -14.65 2.94
CA ALA A 6 2.19 -13.91 1.74
C ALA A 6 3.42 -13.12 1.28
N PHE A 7 4.30 -13.77 0.52
CA PHE A 7 5.46 -13.14 -0.08
C PHE A 7 5.04 -12.50 -1.39
N ALA A 8 4.32 -11.38 -1.29
CA ALA A 8 4.18 -10.46 -2.40
C ALA A 8 5.45 -9.60 -2.48
N ARG A 9 6.59 -10.23 -2.80
CA ARG A 9 7.69 -9.44 -3.36
C ARG A 9 7.27 -9.02 -4.76
N ARG A 10 7.73 -7.84 -5.16
CA ARG A 10 7.74 -7.34 -6.53
C ARG A 10 8.53 -8.28 -7.44
N SER A 11 8.01 -9.48 -7.70
CA SER A 11 8.59 -10.45 -8.61
C SER A 11 8.23 -9.98 -10.01
N ARG A 12 9.25 -9.52 -10.73
CA ARG A 12 9.21 -9.48 -12.20
C ARG A 12 9.16 -10.95 -12.66
N GLY A 13 7.98 -11.56 -12.59
CA GLY A 13 7.72 -12.96 -12.91
C GLY A 13 6.79 -13.04 -14.11
N LEU A 14 7.38 -13.38 -15.25
CA LEU A 14 6.73 -13.53 -16.55
C LEU A 14 5.56 -14.53 -16.48
N LEU A 15 4.42 -14.15 -17.06
CA LEU A 15 3.28 -14.97 -17.52
C LEU A 15 1.99 -15.06 -16.66
N THR A 16 1.99 -14.71 -15.37
CA THR A 16 0.73 -14.51 -14.60
C THR A 16 0.71 -13.21 -13.77
N GLY A 17 1.84 -12.53 -13.64
CA GLY A 17 2.00 -11.26 -12.90
C GLY A 17 1.73 -9.98 -13.70
N TYR A 18 1.33 -10.07 -14.98
CA TYR A 18 1.09 -8.87 -15.80
C TYR A 18 -0.23 -8.15 -15.51
N PHE A 19 -1.20 -8.85 -14.88
CA PHE A 19 -2.53 -8.33 -14.62
C PHE A 19 -2.82 -8.12 -13.14
N ARG A 20 -1.88 -8.43 -12.24
CA ARG A 20 -2.06 -8.19 -10.81
C ARG A 20 -0.90 -7.41 -10.24
N GLU A 21 -1.23 -6.45 -9.39
CA GLU A 21 -0.26 -5.64 -8.67
C GLU A 21 -0.38 -5.91 -7.17
N CYS A 22 0.70 -5.64 -6.45
CA CYS A 22 0.74 -5.76 -5.00
C CYS A 22 0.08 -4.51 -4.41
N ASP A 23 -1.15 -4.66 -3.90
CA ASP A 23 -1.79 -3.62 -3.11
C ASP A 23 -1.37 -3.76 -1.65
N GLU A 24 -1.03 -2.64 -1.02
CA GLU A 24 -0.36 -2.59 0.29
C GLU A 24 -1.21 -1.79 1.28
N PHE A 25 -1.45 -2.35 2.46
CA PHE A 25 -2.10 -1.65 3.57
C PHE A 25 -1.35 -1.85 4.89
N PRO A 26 -0.98 -0.76 5.61
CA PRO A 26 -1.16 0.65 5.23
C PRO A 26 -0.33 1.04 3.98
N PHE A 27 -0.76 2.09 3.27
CA PHE A 27 -0.21 2.44 1.95
C PHE A 27 1.27 2.84 2.03
N ALA A 28 2.08 2.47 1.04
CA ALA A 28 3.50 2.87 0.96
C ALA A 28 3.75 4.39 1.03
N SER A 29 2.73 5.20 0.71
CA SER A 29 2.78 6.65 0.77
C SER A 29 2.56 7.25 2.16
N THR A 30 2.25 6.44 3.19
CA THR A 30 2.07 6.89 4.58
C THR A 30 3.22 6.44 5.48
N TYR A 31 3.38 7.11 6.62
CA TYR A 31 4.39 6.78 7.61
C TYR A 31 4.19 5.42 8.27
N GLU A 32 2.96 4.94 8.31
CA GLU A 32 2.57 3.66 8.90
C GLU A 32 2.72 2.49 7.91
N GLY A 33 2.86 2.77 6.61
CA GLY A 33 2.80 1.75 5.55
C GLY A 33 4.11 1.02 5.28
N ALA A 34 4.20 0.43 4.08
CA ALA A 34 5.32 -0.42 3.68
C ALA A 34 6.71 0.27 3.71
N ALA A 35 6.74 1.60 3.63
CA ALA A 35 7.96 2.39 3.75
C ALA A 35 8.22 2.89 5.19
N GLY A 36 7.37 2.56 6.17
CA GLY A 36 7.37 3.15 7.50
C GLY A 36 8.65 2.91 8.31
N SER A 37 9.33 1.78 8.11
CA SER A 37 10.63 1.50 8.73
C SER A 37 11.75 2.48 8.34
N ARG A 38 11.57 3.27 7.27
CA ARG A 38 12.49 4.36 6.89
C ARG A 38 12.37 5.58 7.80
N TYR A 39 11.21 5.76 8.44
CA TYR A 39 10.88 6.94 9.23
C TYR A 39 10.78 6.61 10.72
N ASN A 40 10.42 5.37 11.07
CA ASN A 40 10.40 4.86 12.43
C ASN A 40 11.32 3.62 12.56
N PRO A 41 12.52 3.75 13.14
CA PRO A 41 13.45 2.63 13.32
C PRO A 41 12.92 1.49 14.20
N ARG A 42 11.84 1.72 14.96
CA ARG A 42 11.21 0.71 15.81
C ARG A 42 10.09 -0.06 15.10
N GLN A 43 9.69 0.38 13.91
CA GLN A 43 8.69 -0.32 13.12
C GLN A 43 9.32 -1.52 12.41
N ASP A 44 8.71 -2.69 12.54
CA ASP A 44 9.12 -3.87 11.78
C ASP A 44 8.95 -3.58 10.28
N PRO A 45 10.01 -3.74 9.45
CA PRO A 45 9.95 -3.50 8.01
C PRO A 45 8.91 -4.32 7.26
N LEU A 46 8.34 -5.37 7.87
CA LEU A 46 7.31 -6.24 7.31
C LEU A 46 5.93 -6.03 7.97
N ASN A 47 5.75 -4.96 8.75
CA ASN A 47 4.48 -4.65 9.42
C ASN A 47 3.45 -4.00 8.47
N PHE A 48 3.14 -4.67 7.37
CA PHE A 48 2.10 -4.29 6.43
C PHE A 48 1.51 -5.54 5.77
N SER A 49 0.26 -5.44 5.35
CA SER A 49 -0.40 -6.49 4.57
C SER A 49 -0.23 -6.23 3.08
N VAL A 50 -0.15 -7.32 2.31
CA VAL A 50 -0.10 -7.23 0.85
C VAL A 50 -1.09 -8.22 0.26
N MET A 51 -1.88 -7.76 -0.71
CA MET A 51 -2.80 -8.59 -1.47
C MET A 51 -2.57 -8.37 -2.97
N PRO A 52 -2.39 -9.42 -3.78
CA PRO A 52 -2.43 -9.28 -5.22
C PRO A 52 -3.84 -8.86 -5.65
N VAL A 53 -4.00 -7.75 -6.34
CA VAL A 53 -5.29 -7.29 -6.88
C VAL A 53 -5.15 -7.01 -8.37
N SER A 54 -6.25 -6.84 -9.10
CA SER A 54 -6.17 -6.54 -10.54
C SER A 54 -5.38 -5.25 -10.78
N LYS A 55 -4.53 -5.22 -11.81
CA LYS A 55 -3.72 -4.06 -12.18
C LYS A 55 -4.59 -2.84 -12.47
N ASP A 56 -5.66 -3.02 -13.22
CA ASP A 56 -6.55 -1.92 -13.59
C ASP A 56 -7.26 -1.35 -12.35
N SER A 57 -7.71 -2.22 -11.44
CA SER A 57 -8.30 -1.79 -10.16
C SER A 57 -7.28 -1.10 -9.27
N ASN A 58 -6.06 -1.64 -9.15
CA ASN A 58 -4.99 -1.04 -8.35
C ASN A 58 -4.58 0.34 -8.86
N GLY A 59 -4.38 0.44 -10.18
CA GLY A 59 -4.01 1.69 -10.83
C GLY A 59 -5.11 2.75 -10.71
N ALA A 60 -6.38 2.36 -10.88
CA ALA A 60 -7.51 3.26 -10.65
C ALA A 60 -7.59 3.74 -9.19
N ALA A 61 -7.47 2.83 -8.23
CA ALA A 61 -7.48 3.15 -6.80
C ALA A 61 -6.31 4.06 -6.41
N GLY A 62 -5.09 3.78 -6.89
CA GLY A 62 -3.91 4.61 -6.66
C GLY A 62 -4.05 6.02 -7.24
N ASN A 63 -4.65 6.15 -8.43
CA ASN A 63 -4.96 7.47 -9.03
C ASN A 63 -5.99 8.25 -8.19
N LEU A 64 -7.03 7.58 -7.67
CA LEU A 64 -8.02 8.22 -6.79
C LEU A 64 -7.39 8.66 -5.46
N LEU A 65 -6.52 7.84 -4.87
CA LEU A 65 -5.79 8.19 -3.65
C LEU A 65 -4.86 9.40 -3.87
N ALA A 66 -4.14 9.44 -5.00
CA ALA A 66 -3.30 10.58 -5.36
C ALA A 66 -4.13 11.87 -5.57
N GLN A 67 -5.31 11.76 -6.19
CA GLN A 67 -6.24 12.88 -6.32
C GLN A 67 -6.76 13.34 -4.96
N TYR A 68 -7.09 12.41 -4.06
CA TYR A 68 -7.51 12.72 -2.70
C TYR A 68 -6.44 13.51 -1.95
N TYR A 69 -5.18 13.07 -1.99
CA TYR A 69 -4.06 13.81 -1.39
C TYR A 69 -3.95 15.24 -1.94
N LYS A 70 -4.01 15.38 -3.27
CA LYS A 70 -3.90 16.68 -3.94
C LYS A 70 -5.07 17.62 -3.61
N LEU A 71 -6.30 17.13 -3.65
CA LEU A 71 -7.50 17.95 -3.45
C LEU A 71 -7.69 18.39 -2.00
N ASN A 72 -7.23 17.57 -1.05
CA ASN A 72 -7.32 17.87 0.38
C ASN A 72 -6.05 18.50 0.96
N ARG A 73 -5.04 18.77 0.11
CA ARG A 73 -3.76 19.38 0.50
C ARG A 73 -3.06 18.61 1.63
N ILE A 74 -3.06 17.28 1.51
CA ILE A 74 -2.27 16.39 2.38
C ILE A 74 -0.82 16.50 1.92
N ILE A 75 -0.02 17.28 2.65
CA ILE A 75 1.36 17.68 2.35
C ILE A 75 2.21 17.43 3.61
N ASP A 76 2.32 16.16 4.00
CA ASP A 76 3.28 15.70 5.01
C ASP A 76 3.36 16.59 6.27
N GLY A 77 2.20 17.08 6.72
CA GLY A 77 2.02 17.99 7.84
C GLY A 77 1.58 17.26 9.12
N PRO A 78 1.70 17.91 10.28
CA PRO A 78 1.32 17.33 11.57
C PRO A 78 -0.17 16.98 11.66
N ASP A 79 -1.02 17.63 10.87
CA ASP A 79 -2.49 17.49 10.88
C ASP A 79 -3.03 16.79 9.61
N ASP A 80 -2.16 16.18 8.81
CA ASP A 80 -2.52 15.55 7.53
C ASP A 80 -2.96 14.08 7.67
N GLY A 81 -3.10 13.60 8.91
CA GLY A 81 -3.59 12.28 9.20
C GLY A 81 -5.03 12.08 8.71
N PHE A 82 -5.28 10.93 8.07
CA PHE A 82 -6.61 10.57 7.58
C PHE A 82 -6.95 9.13 7.97
N MET A 83 -8.25 8.83 8.02
CA MET A 83 -8.76 7.49 8.32
C MET A 83 -9.33 6.85 7.07
N VAL A 84 -9.03 5.56 6.87
CA VAL A 84 -9.65 4.74 5.82
C VAL A 84 -10.83 3.99 6.42
N LYS A 85 -12.00 4.14 5.80
CA LYS A 85 -13.21 3.38 6.15
C LYS A 85 -13.66 2.56 4.95
N ILE A 86 -13.72 1.24 5.11
CA ILE A 86 -14.32 0.34 4.13
C ILE A 86 -15.81 0.21 4.45
N THR A 87 -16.65 0.48 3.46
CA THR A 87 -18.11 0.33 3.57
C THR A 87 -18.58 -0.85 2.74
N SER A 88 -19.57 -1.58 3.24
CA SER A 88 -20.25 -2.68 2.56
C SER A 88 -21.34 -2.21 1.62
#